data_AF-A0A5J5ICS7-F1
#
_entry.id   AF-A0A5J5ICS7-F1
#
_cell.length_a   1.000
_cell.length_b   1.000
_cell.length_c   1.000
_cell.angle_alpha   90.00
_cell.angle_beta   90.00
_cell.angle_gamma   90.00
#
_symmetry.space_group_name_H-M   'P 1'
#
loop_
_entity.id
_entity.type
_entity.pdbx_description
1 polymer ?
#
loop_
_entity_poly.entity_id
_entity_poly.type
_entity_poly.pdbx_seq_one_letter_code
_entity_poly.pdbx_strand_id
1 'polypeptide(L)'
;MTNLFNAILLSISHCKRWILTIFIIYCVSCLTGIIMVHSGNSFALSYADKIVGNANTNDNASINYHKGNRFKAALIDFSGNLFIGSITQSFLGLGVIFPFFTTAYQGWIGGIISVDMKHQSRLIKPKTALYYIIVLILEWIPYSLTIGSGLALGIKTYKLNKGRKLFKYQIDQSSLKDVLHIYLFAIPIFFFASCFEFLSNWNN
;
A
#
# COMPACT_ATOMS: atom_id res chain seq x y z
N MET A 1 -8.56 -13.54 29.36
CA MET A 1 -8.17 -12.34 28.58
C MET A 1 -7.25 -12.80 27.47
N THR A 2 -7.63 -12.63 26.21
CA THR A 2 -6.75 -12.97 25.07
C THR A 2 -5.60 -11.95 25.05
N ASN A 3 -4.35 -12.41 25.02
CA ASN A 3 -3.19 -11.52 24.83
C ASN A 3 -3.37 -10.72 23.52
N LEU A 4 -3.04 -9.43 23.51
CA LEU A 4 -3.11 -8.55 22.34
C LEU A 4 -2.50 -9.18 21.09
N PHE A 5 -1.34 -9.84 21.25
CA PHE A 5 -0.67 -10.53 20.15
C PHE A 5 -1.54 -11.64 19.54
N ASN A 6 -2.18 -12.45 20.39
CA ASN A 6 -3.09 -13.50 19.93
C ASN A 6 -4.34 -12.92 19.27
N ALA A 7 -4.84 -11.78 19.76
CA ALA A 7 -5.96 -11.08 19.12
C ALA A 7 -5.60 -10.62 17.71
N ILE A 8 -4.41 -10.03 17.51
CA ILE A 8 -3.90 -9.62 16.19
C ILE A 8 -3.80 -10.83 15.25
N LEU A 9 -3.17 -11.93 15.69
CA LEU A 9 -3.03 -13.13 14.87
C LEU A 9 -4.38 -13.73 14.47
N LEU A 10 -5.35 -13.74 15.39
CA LEU A 10 -6.69 -14.21 15.12
C LEU A 10 -7.40 -13.30 14.10
N SER A 11 -7.29 -11.98 14.25
CA SER A 11 -7.85 -11.01 13.31
C SER A 11 -7.23 -11.14 11.91
N ILE A 12 -5.92 -11.37 11.81
CA ILE A 12 -5.24 -11.67 10.54
C ILE A 12 -5.80 -12.97 9.93
N SER A 13 -5.99 -14.02 10.74
CA SER A 13 -6.56 -15.29 10.28
C SER A 13 -7.95 -15.11 9.68
N HIS A 14 -8.84 -14.34 10.34
CA HIS A 14 -10.17 -14.03 9.83
C HIS A 14 -10.15 -13.29 8.48
N CYS A 15 -9.16 -12.41 8.28
CA CYS A 15 -9.04 -11.58 7.08
C CYS A 15 -8.12 -12.18 6.01
N LYS A 16 -7.48 -13.33 6.29
CA LYS A 16 -6.36 -13.90 5.50
C LYS A 16 -6.65 -13.97 4.01
N ARG A 17 -7.85 -14.42 3.63
CA ARG A 17 -8.24 -14.55 2.21
C ARG A 17 -8.10 -13.21 1.48
N TRP A 18 -8.66 -12.14 2.04
CA TRP A 18 -8.69 -10.83 1.41
C TRP A 18 -7.34 -10.13 1.47
N ILE A 19 -6.60 -10.30 2.57
CA ILE A 19 -5.21 -9.84 2.67
C ILE A 19 -4.37 -10.46 1.54
N LEU A 20 -4.46 -11.78 1.35
CA LEU A 20 -3.72 -12.47 0.30
C LEU A 20 -4.19 -12.05 -1.10
N THR A 21 -5.49 -11.86 -1.32
CA THR A 21 -6.01 -11.37 -2.60
C THR A 21 -5.43 -9.99 -2.96
N ILE A 22 -5.42 -9.05 -2.02
CA ILE A 22 -4.84 -7.71 -2.24
C ILE A 22 -3.35 -7.79 -2.53
N PHE A 23 -2.60 -8.60 -1.77
CA PHE A 23 -1.18 -8.81 -2.00
C PHE A 23 -0.90 -9.38 -3.40
N ILE A 24 -1.68 -10.38 -3.84
CA ILE A 24 -1.56 -10.95 -5.19
C ILE A 24 -1.82 -9.90 -6.27
N ILE A 25 -2.82 -9.03 -6.09
CA ILE A 25 -3.11 -7.97 -7.06
C ILE A 25 -1.95 -6.98 -7.16
N TYR A 26 -1.35 -6.59 -6.04
CA TYR A 26 -0.12 -5.78 -6.06
C TYR A 26 0.98 -6.46 -6.89
N CYS A 27 1.27 -7.73 -6.63
CA CYS A 27 2.29 -8.49 -7.34
C CYS A 27 2.03 -8.58 -8.85
N VAL A 28 0.82 -8.98 -9.26
CA VAL A 28 0.45 -9.13 -10.67
C VAL A 28 0.49 -7.80 -11.41
N SER A 29 -0.03 -6.75 -10.78
CA SER A 29 -0.09 -5.43 -11.40
C SER A 29 1.30 -4.78 -11.51
N CYS A 30 2.14 -4.96 -10.50
CA CYS A 30 3.54 -4.54 -10.55
C CYS A 30 4.31 -5.27 -11.63
N LEU A 31 4.19 -6.60 -11.71
CA LEU A 31 4.82 -7.38 -12.77
C LEU A 31 4.39 -6.90 -14.16
N THR A 32 3.11 -6.56 -14.33
CA THR A 32 2.59 -5.98 -15.58
C THR A 32 3.26 -4.65 -15.88
N GLY A 33 3.38 -3.74 -14.91
CA GLY A 33 4.07 -2.47 -15.06
C GLY A 33 5.55 -2.64 -15.45
N ILE A 34 6.26 -3.55 -14.78
CA ILE A 34 7.66 -3.90 -15.11
C ILE A 34 7.76 -4.38 -16.56
N ILE A 35 6.93 -5.35 -16.97
CA ILE A 35 6.95 -5.87 -18.35
C ILE A 35 6.72 -4.75 -19.36
N MET A 36 5.78 -3.83 -19.10
CA MET A 36 5.49 -2.72 -20.01
C MET A 36 6.70 -1.79 -20.20
N VAL A 37 7.32 -1.29 -19.12
CA VAL A 37 8.44 -0.36 -19.27
C VAL A 37 9.69 -1.03 -19.83
N HIS A 38 9.94 -2.29 -19.47
CA HIS A 38 11.08 -3.06 -19.98
C HIS A 38 10.92 -3.54 -21.43
N SER A 39 9.69 -3.55 -21.96
CA SER A 39 9.43 -3.79 -23.39
C SER A 39 9.41 -2.51 -24.24
N GLY A 40 9.70 -1.34 -23.64
CA GLY A 40 9.71 -0.07 -24.34
C GLY A 40 8.32 0.52 -24.59
N ASN A 41 7.31 0.14 -23.80
CA ASN A 41 5.97 0.69 -23.94
C ASN A 41 5.95 2.20 -23.66
N SER A 42 5.74 3.01 -24.70
CA SER A 42 5.81 4.47 -24.63
C SER A 42 4.79 5.10 -23.68
N PHE A 43 3.60 4.51 -23.55
CA PHE A 43 2.58 4.96 -22.60
C PHE A 43 3.05 4.79 -21.16
N ALA A 44 3.54 3.61 -20.79
CA ALA A 44 4.02 3.34 -19.44
C ALA A 44 5.25 4.18 -19.08
N LEU A 45 6.19 4.33 -20.01
CA LEU A 45 7.39 5.16 -19.83
C LEU A 45 7.03 6.64 -19.61
N SER A 46 6.17 7.20 -20.47
CA SER A 46 5.72 8.59 -20.35
C SER A 46 4.95 8.84 -19.04
N TYR A 47 4.18 7.84 -18.59
CA TYR A 47 3.45 7.93 -17.33
C TYR A 47 4.40 7.84 -16.12
N ALA A 48 5.41 6.98 -16.17
CA ALA A 48 6.46 6.90 -15.15
C ALA A 48 7.21 8.25 -15.02
N ASP A 49 7.60 8.84 -16.14
CA ASP A 49 8.27 10.16 -16.16
C ASP A 49 7.40 11.25 -15.55
N LYS A 50 6.09 11.26 -15.88
CA LYS A 50 5.14 12.20 -15.30
C LYS A 50 5.00 12.03 -13.79
N ILE A 51 4.91 10.79 -13.29
CA ILE A 51 4.79 10.51 -11.86
C ILE A 51 6.06 10.95 -11.13
N VAL A 52 7.23 10.51 -11.60
CA VAL A 52 8.51 10.82 -10.95
C VAL A 52 8.79 12.32 -11.00
N GLY A 53 8.52 12.97 -12.14
CA GLY A 53 8.62 14.42 -12.29
C GLY A 53 7.72 15.16 -11.29
N ASN A 54 6.46 14.77 -11.18
CA ASN A 54 5.52 15.39 -10.24
C ASN A 54 5.90 15.14 -8.77
N ALA A 55 6.41 13.95 -8.44
CA ALA A 55 6.88 13.64 -7.09
C ALA A 55 8.06 14.54 -6.70
N ASN A 56 9.04 14.71 -7.58
CA ASN A 56 10.20 15.56 -7.29
C ASN A 56 9.85 17.05 -7.08
N THR A 57 8.76 17.53 -7.69
CA THR A 57 8.36 18.94 -7.59
C THR A 57 7.33 19.23 -6.50
N ASN A 58 6.38 18.31 -6.28
CA ASN A 58 5.19 18.57 -5.48
C ASN A 58 5.06 17.66 -4.25
N ASP A 59 5.81 16.56 -4.17
CA ASP A 59 5.74 15.67 -3.02
C ASP A 59 6.56 16.20 -1.84
N ASN A 60 5.88 16.41 -0.71
CA ASN A 60 6.50 16.99 0.47
C ASN A 60 7.56 16.07 1.09
N ALA A 61 7.43 14.75 0.99
CA ALA A 61 8.45 13.82 1.50
C ALA A 61 9.72 13.92 0.64
N SER A 62 9.59 13.87 -0.69
CA SER A 62 10.67 14.06 -1.66
C SER A 62 11.37 15.42 -1.49
N ILE A 63 10.61 16.52 -1.35
CA ILE A 63 11.17 17.86 -1.12
C ILE A 63 11.98 17.90 0.18
N ASN A 64 11.51 17.28 1.27
CA ASN A 64 12.27 17.25 2.53
C ASN A 64 13.50 16.34 2.44
N TYR A 65 13.41 15.23 1.71
CA TYR A 65 14.54 14.34 1.45
C TYR A 65 15.67 15.07 0.72
N HIS A 66 15.36 15.79 -0.37
CA HIS A 66 16.33 16.58 -1.12
C HIS A 66 16.92 17.75 -0.33
N LYS A 67 16.20 18.29 0.66
CA LYS A 67 16.72 19.29 1.61
C LYS A 67 17.61 18.69 2.71
N GLY A 68 17.86 17.38 2.70
CA GLY A 68 18.63 16.67 3.73
C GLY A 68 17.84 16.32 5.00
N ASN A 69 16.55 16.67 5.08
CA ASN A 69 15.69 16.42 6.24
C ASN A 69 15.08 15.01 6.20
N ARG A 70 15.94 13.97 6.18
CA ARG A 70 15.56 12.57 5.93
C ARG A 70 14.49 12.02 6.89
N PHE A 71 14.63 12.27 8.20
CA PHE A 71 13.65 11.80 9.18
C PHE A 71 12.29 12.50 9.03
N LYS A 72 12.29 13.79 8.68
CA LYS A 72 11.06 14.52 8.40
C LYS A 72 10.37 14.00 7.14
N ALA A 73 11.14 13.64 6.10
CA ALA A 73 10.62 12.98 4.92
C ALA A 73 9.93 11.64 5.28
N ALA A 74 10.59 10.80 6.08
CA ALA A 74 10.01 9.55 6.57
C ALA A 74 8.70 9.75 7.34
N LEU A 75 8.61 10.77 8.21
CA LEU A 75 7.39 11.07 8.96
C LEU A 75 6.24 11.54 8.06
N ILE A 76 6.55 12.35 7.04
CA ILE A 76 5.56 12.84 6.07
C ILE A 76 5.03 11.67 5.25
N ASP A 77 5.93 10.85 4.71
CA ASP A 77 5.57 9.65 3.94
C ASP A 77 4.72 8.68 4.77
N PHE A 78 5.18 8.35 5.98
CA PHE A 78 4.43 7.50 6.93
C PHE A 78 3.01 8.03 7.16
N SER A 79 2.88 9.34 7.39
CA SER A 79 1.58 9.97 7.65
C SER A 79 0.67 9.93 6.42
N GLY A 80 1.22 10.19 5.23
CA GLY A 80 0.51 10.06 3.96
C GLY A 80 0.01 8.63 3.73
N ASN A 81 0.92 7.65 3.88
CA ASN A 81 0.63 6.24 3.72
C ASN A 81 -0.44 5.74 4.71
N LEU A 82 -0.39 6.18 5.98
CA LEU A 82 -1.36 5.78 6.98
C LEU A 82 -2.73 6.43 6.77
N PHE A 83 -2.79 7.77 6.71
CA PHE A 83 -4.06 8.49 6.79
C PHE A 83 -4.75 8.67 5.43
N ILE A 84 -3.98 9.01 4.39
CA ILE A 84 -4.51 9.27 3.04
C ILE A 84 -4.58 7.96 2.24
N GLY A 85 -3.57 7.10 2.40
CA GLY A 85 -3.51 5.81 1.73
C GLY A 85 -4.39 4.76 2.41
N SER A 86 -3.91 4.25 3.54
CA SER A 86 -4.42 3.04 4.17
C SER A 86 -5.83 3.23 4.74
N ILE A 87 -6.04 4.21 5.62
CA ILE A 87 -7.33 4.43 6.28
C ILE A 87 -8.43 4.68 5.25
N THR A 88 -8.20 5.57 4.29
CA THR A 88 -9.17 5.85 3.22
C THR A 88 -9.48 4.60 2.42
N GLN A 89 -8.48 3.80 2.01
CA GLN A 89 -8.71 2.58 1.24
C GLN A 89 -9.42 1.47 2.04
N SER A 90 -9.13 1.34 3.34
CA SER A 90 -9.86 0.43 4.22
C SER A 90 -11.34 0.80 4.33
N PHE A 91 -11.67 2.10 4.38
CA PHE A 91 -13.06 2.57 4.31
C PHE A 91 -13.71 2.33 2.95
N LEU A 92 -12.97 2.50 1.85
CA LEU A 92 -13.43 2.11 0.51
C LEU A 92 -13.73 0.61 0.42
N GLY A 93 -13.15 -0.20 1.31
CA GLY A 93 -13.51 -1.61 1.54
C GLY A 93 -14.98 -1.86 1.82
N LEU A 94 -15.70 -0.88 2.40
CA LEU A 94 -17.16 -0.95 2.58
C LEU A 94 -17.91 -0.99 1.23
N GLY A 95 -17.34 -0.40 0.17
CA GLY A 95 -17.85 -0.49 -1.19
C GLY A 95 -17.47 -1.78 -1.91
N VAL A 96 -16.62 -2.63 -1.31
CA VAL A 96 -16.11 -3.94 -1.77
C VAL A 96 -15.30 -3.91 -3.08
N ILE A 97 -15.74 -3.17 -4.09
CA ILE A 97 -15.15 -3.19 -5.44
C ILE A 97 -13.97 -2.21 -5.55
N PHE A 98 -14.09 -1.02 -4.97
CA PHE A 98 -13.12 0.06 -5.13
C PHE A 98 -11.67 -0.32 -4.77
N PRO A 99 -11.40 -1.06 -3.68
CA PRO A 99 -10.02 -1.36 -3.31
C PRO A 99 -9.26 -2.21 -4.33
N PHE A 100 -9.95 -3.01 -5.15
CA PHE A 100 -9.28 -3.81 -6.18
C PHE A 100 -8.66 -2.91 -7.27
N PHE A 101 -9.39 -1.87 -7.68
CA PHE A 101 -8.91 -0.92 -8.68
C PHE A 101 -7.76 -0.06 -8.14
N THR A 102 -7.88 0.46 -6.90
CA THR A 102 -6.82 1.28 -6.30
C THR A 102 -5.55 0.45 -6.07
N THR A 103 -5.69 -0.78 -5.59
CA THR A 103 -4.57 -1.71 -5.39
C THR A 103 -3.88 -2.03 -6.71
N ALA A 104 -4.65 -2.37 -7.76
CA ALA A 104 -4.08 -2.65 -9.07
C ALA A 104 -3.35 -1.43 -9.63
N TYR A 105 -3.96 -0.25 -9.57
CA TYR A 105 -3.33 0.98 -10.03
C TYR A 105 -2.02 1.29 -9.27
N GLN A 106 -2.02 1.19 -7.95
CA GLN A 106 -0.81 1.40 -7.12
C GLN A 106 0.27 0.35 -7.41
N GLY A 107 -0.10 -0.92 -7.53
CA GLY A 107 0.83 -1.98 -7.93
C GLY A 107 1.43 -1.71 -9.30
N TRP A 108 0.62 -1.28 -10.27
CA TRP A 108 1.09 -0.92 -11.61
C TRP A 108 2.06 0.26 -11.58
N ILE A 109 1.77 1.31 -10.79
CA ILE A 109 2.71 2.42 -10.55
C ILE A 109 4.05 1.88 -10.02
N GLY A 110 4.00 1.04 -8.99
CA GLY A 110 5.18 0.37 -8.44
C GLY A 110 5.87 -0.58 -9.43
N GLY A 111 5.28 -0.88 -10.59
CA GLY A 111 5.93 -1.61 -11.66
C GLY A 111 6.60 -0.68 -12.67
N ILE A 112 5.88 0.35 -13.15
CA ILE A 112 6.39 1.25 -14.19
C ILE A 112 7.55 2.12 -13.69
N ILE A 113 7.63 2.40 -12.38
CA ILE A 113 8.76 3.14 -11.80
C ILE A 113 10.01 2.27 -11.57
N SER A 114 10.02 1.03 -12.07
CA SER A 114 11.20 0.16 -12.06
C SER A 114 12.32 0.63 -13.01
N VAL A 115 12.07 1.68 -13.79
CA VAL A 115 13.05 2.38 -14.63
C VAL A 115 13.32 3.80 -14.10
N ASP A 116 14.45 4.39 -14.49
CA ASP A 116 14.77 5.79 -14.21
C ASP A 116 14.28 6.74 -15.31
N MET A 117 14.52 8.05 -15.13
CA MET A 117 14.15 9.10 -16.12
C MET A 117 14.92 8.99 -17.44
N LYS A 118 15.95 8.14 -17.52
CA LYS A 118 16.67 7.79 -18.75
C LYS A 118 16.17 6.46 -19.34
N HIS A 119 15.06 5.94 -18.82
CA HIS A 119 14.43 4.66 -19.14
C HIS A 119 15.37 3.47 -18.93
N GLN A 120 16.36 3.61 -18.05
CA GLN A 120 17.25 2.52 -17.66
C GLN A 120 16.66 1.75 -16.48
N SER A 121 16.78 0.43 -16.52
CA SER A 121 16.28 -0.45 -15.47
C SER A 121 17.03 -0.24 -14.14
N ARG A 122 16.27 0.02 -13.07
CA ARG A 122 16.75 0.02 -11.69
C ARG A 122 17.10 -1.39 -11.19
N LEU A 123 16.62 -2.42 -11.90
CA LEU A 123 16.82 -3.82 -11.57
C LEU A 123 18.17 -4.38 -12.08
N ILE A 124 18.95 -3.60 -12.83
CA ILE A 124 20.26 -4.04 -13.37
C ILE A 124 21.29 -4.18 -12.25
N LYS A 125 21.33 -3.22 -11.31
CA LYS A 125 22.33 -3.22 -10.22
C LYS A 125 21.77 -3.96 -9.00
N PRO A 126 22.41 -5.03 -8.50
CA PRO A 126 21.87 -5.84 -7.40
C PRO A 126 21.47 -5.04 -6.15
N LYS A 127 22.30 -4.07 -5.75
CA LYS A 127 22.02 -3.22 -4.58
C LYS A 127 20.74 -2.37 -4.77
N THR A 128 20.60 -1.72 -5.92
CA THR A 128 19.45 -0.88 -6.25
C THR A 128 18.19 -1.72 -6.44
N ALA A 129 18.31 -2.86 -7.10
CA ALA A 129 17.23 -3.83 -7.27
C ALA A 129 16.71 -4.34 -5.92
N LEU A 130 17.63 -4.73 -5.04
CA LEU A 130 17.28 -5.25 -3.72
C LEU A 130 16.64 -4.17 -2.84
N TYR A 131 17.20 -2.95 -2.83
CA TYR A 131 16.58 -1.80 -2.16
C TYR A 131 15.14 -1.59 -2.63
N TYR A 132 14.94 -1.51 -3.95
CA TYR A 132 13.63 -1.29 -4.58
C TYR A 132 12.61 -2.37 -4.20
N ILE A 133 13.00 -3.64 -4.30
CA ILE A 133 12.13 -4.77 -3.96
C ILE A 133 11.78 -4.75 -2.46
N ILE A 134 12.73 -4.43 -1.59
CA ILE A 134 12.47 -4.34 -0.14
C ILE A 134 11.46 -3.23 0.15
N VAL A 135 11.62 -2.03 -0.44
CA VAL A 135 10.68 -0.92 -0.26
C VAL A 135 9.26 -1.34 -0.68
N LEU A 136 9.10 -1.91 -1.88
CA LEU A 136 7.81 -2.38 -2.36
C LEU A 136 7.16 -3.41 -1.41
N ILE A 137 7.93 -4.41 -0.95
CA ILE A 137 7.41 -5.44 -0.04
C ILE A 137 7.02 -4.82 1.31
N LEU A 138 7.86 -3.95 1.87
CA LEU A 138 7.61 -3.30 3.15
C LEU A 138 6.37 -2.41 3.13
N GLU A 139 6.04 -1.79 2.01
CA GLU A 139 4.80 -1.02 1.84
C GLU A 139 3.59 -1.93 1.57
N TRP A 140 3.72 -2.93 0.71
CA TRP A 140 2.59 -3.78 0.32
C TRP A 140 2.08 -4.65 1.45
N ILE A 141 2.93 -5.07 2.40
CA ILE A 141 2.50 -5.83 3.57
C ILE A 141 1.44 -5.06 4.41
N PRO A 142 1.72 -3.87 4.95
CA PRO A 142 0.76 -3.12 5.77
C PRO A 142 -0.44 -2.63 4.94
N TYR A 143 -0.27 -2.30 3.66
CA TYR A 143 -1.40 -2.03 2.78
C TYR A 143 -2.31 -3.25 2.58
N SER A 144 -1.74 -4.43 2.33
CA SER A 144 -2.53 -5.66 2.16
C SER A 144 -3.28 -6.04 3.43
N LEU A 145 -2.65 -5.86 4.61
CA LEU A 145 -3.27 -6.06 5.90
C LEU A 145 -4.49 -5.14 6.12
N THR A 146 -4.30 -3.84 5.89
CA THR A 146 -5.33 -2.82 6.17
C THR A 146 -6.45 -2.84 5.13
N ILE A 147 -6.12 -2.90 3.85
CA ILE A 147 -7.12 -2.97 2.78
C ILE A 147 -7.87 -4.31 2.82
N GLY A 148 -7.15 -5.42 3.00
CA GLY A 148 -7.76 -6.75 3.09
C GLY A 148 -8.71 -6.90 4.27
N SER A 149 -8.39 -6.33 5.42
CA SER A 149 -9.30 -6.31 6.58
C SER A 149 -10.49 -5.37 6.35
N GLY A 150 -10.30 -4.22 5.71
CA GLY A 150 -11.38 -3.33 5.27
C GLY A 150 -12.37 -4.01 4.32
N LEU A 151 -11.88 -4.82 3.38
CA LEU A 151 -12.71 -5.65 2.50
C LEU A 151 -13.48 -6.73 3.28
N ALA A 152 -12.83 -7.41 4.22
CA ALA A 152 -13.49 -8.40 5.07
C ALA A 152 -14.64 -7.77 5.87
N LEU A 153 -14.41 -6.58 6.44
CA LEU A 153 -15.42 -5.77 7.11
C LEU A 153 -16.56 -5.40 6.15
N GLY A 154 -16.24 -4.86 4.97
CA GLY A 154 -17.23 -4.45 3.98
C GLY A 154 -18.14 -5.59 3.54
N ILE A 155 -17.58 -6.77 3.28
CA ILE A 155 -18.35 -7.94 2.84
C ILE A 155 -19.27 -8.46 3.94
N LYS A 156 -18.78 -8.56 5.18
CA LYS A 156 -19.62 -9.00 6.30
C LYS A 156 -20.70 -7.97 6.64
N THR A 157 -20.35 -6.68 6.58
CA THR A 157 -21.31 -5.58 6.74
C THR A 157 -22.36 -5.60 5.63
N TYR A 158 -21.98 -5.82 4.37
CA TYR A 158 -22.93 -5.98 3.27
C TYR A 158 -23.90 -7.15 3.50
N LYS A 159 -23.39 -8.31 3.94
CA LYS A 159 -24.22 -9.48 4.27
C LYS A 159 -25.19 -9.19 5.42
N LEU A 160 -24.73 -8.52 6.48
CA LEU A 160 -25.55 -8.13 7.62
C LEU A 160 -26.71 -7.21 7.23
N ASN A 161 -26.49 -6.34 6.24
CA ASN A 161 -27.46 -5.34 5.79
C ASN A 161 -28.26 -5.77 4.55
N LYS A 162 -28.12 -7.01 4.10
CA LYS A 162 -28.89 -7.49 2.95
C LYS A 162 -30.40 -7.36 3.22
N GLY A 163 -31.10 -6.62 2.36
CA GLY A 163 -32.54 -6.35 2.50
C GLY A 163 -32.91 -5.29 3.55
N ARG A 164 -31.94 -4.65 4.20
CA ARG A 164 -32.19 -3.54 5.13
C ARG A 164 -32.26 -2.20 4.40
N LYS A 165 -33.09 -1.29 4.90
CA LYS A 165 -33.12 0.10 4.45
C LYS A 165 -31.88 0.85 4.94
N LEU A 166 -31.41 1.85 4.18
CA LEU A 166 -30.17 2.58 4.45
C LEU A 166 -30.12 3.20 5.86
N PHE A 167 -31.22 3.72 6.39
CA PHE A 167 -31.27 4.32 7.74
C PHE A 167 -31.16 3.29 8.88
N LYS A 168 -31.25 1.98 8.59
CA LYS A 168 -31.01 0.89 9.55
C LYS A 168 -29.69 0.18 9.27
N TYR A 169 -28.78 0.81 8.52
CA TYR A 169 -27.46 0.25 8.22
C TYR A 169 -26.66 0.06 9.50
N GLN A 170 -26.06 -1.11 9.65
CA GLN A 170 -25.26 -1.48 10.81
C GLN A 170 -23.90 -2.00 10.38
N ILE A 171 -22.83 -1.55 11.02
CA ILE A 171 -21.48 -2.07 10.77
C ILE A 171 -21.28 -3.37 11.56
N ASP A 172 -20.66 -4.37 10.94
CA ASP A 172 -20.30 -5.60 11.64
C ASP A 172 -19.21 -5.35 12.69
N GLN A 173 -19.61 -5.32 13.96
CA GLN A 173 -18.73 -4.97 15.08
C GLN A 173 -17.57 -5.96 15.27
N SER A 174 -17.80 -7.24 14.96
CA SER A 174 -16.75 -8.27 15.10
C SER A 174 -15.58 -8.00 14.14
N SER A 175 -15.89 -7.64 12.89
CA SER A 175 -14.90 -7.35 11.88
C SER A 175 -14.29 -5.96 12.02
N LEU A 176 -15.04 -5.02 12.60
CA LEU A 176 -14.47 -3.72 12.94
C LEU A 176 -13.37 -3.87 13.99
N LYS A 177 -13.56 -4.73 15.00
CA LYS A 177 -12.52 -5.08 15.96
C LYS A 177 -11.31 -5.73 15.27
N ASP A 178 -11.54 -6.62 14.30
CA ASP A 178 -10.45 -7.22 13.55
C ASP A 178 -9.61 -6.18 12.79
N VAL A 179 -10.26 -5.22 12.13
CA VAL A 179 -9.59 -4.08 11.48
C VAL A 179 -8.75 -3.29 12.48
N LEU A 180 -9.34 -2.92 13.63
CA LEU A 180 -8.63 -2.15 14.66
C LEU A 180 -7.39 -2.88 15.19
N HIS A 181 -7.48 -4.19 15.48
CA HIS A 181 -6.32 -4.97 15.89
C HIS A 181 -5.25 -5.04 14.81
N ILE A 182 -5.65 -5.21 13.55
CA ILE A 182 -4.70 -5.23 12.43
C ILE A 182 -3.99 -3.88 12.28
N TYR A 183 -4.66 -2.75 12.50
CA TYR A 183 -4.02 -1.43 12.50
C TYR A 183 -2.96 -1.27 13.58
N LEU A 184 -3.16 -1.86 14.77
CA LEU A 184 -2.14 -1.84 15.83
C LEU A 184 -0.82 -2.52 15.38
N PHE A 185 -0.90 -3.46 14.43
CA PHE A 185 0.27 -4.10 13.85
C PHE A 185 0.77 -3.41 12.57
N ALA A 186 -0.14 -2.92 11.72
CA ALA A 186 0.21 -2.29 10.45
C ALA A 186 0.87 -0.91 10.62
N ILE A 187 0.47 -0.13 11.63
CA ILE A 187 1.04 1.21 11.90
C ILE A 187 2.57 1.15 12.11
N PRO A 188 3.10 0.30 13.02
CA PRO A 188 4.55 0.12 13.16
C PRO A 188 5.25 -0.26 11.86
N ILE A 189 4.62 -1.09 11.02
CA ILE A 189 5.20 -1.55 9.76
C ILE A 189 5.23 -0.39 8.74
N PHE A 190 4.17 0.40 8.62
CA PHE A 190 4.17 1.61 7.80
C PHE A 190 5.31 2.55 8.22
N PHE A 191 5.45 2.80 9.52
CA PHE A 191 6.52 3.67 10.02
C PHE A 191 7.91 3.11 9.69
N PHE A 192 8.10 1.80 9.87
CA PHE A 192 9.35 1.13 9.53
C PHE A 192 9.65 1.20 8.03
N ALA A 193 8.66 1.00 7.16
CA ALA A 193 8.79 1.11 5.72
C ALA A 193 9.28 2.51 5.31
N SER A 194 8.61 3.56 5.78
CA SER A 194 9.01 4.95 5.51
C SER A 194 10.39 5.29 6.06
N CYS A 195 10.74 4.78 7.25
CA CYS A 195 12.10 4.94 7.79
C CYS A 195 13.13 4.23 6.92
N PHE A 196 12.85 3.02 6.46
CA PHE A 196 13.74 2.29 5.57
C PHE A 196 13.93 3.03 4.24
N GLU A 197 12.87 3.57 3.65
CA GLU A 197 12.95 4.30 2.39
C GLU A 197 13.85 5.54 2.51
N PHE A 198 13.62 6.40 3.50
CA PHE A 198 14.26 7.71 3.58
C PHE A 198 15.54 7.77 4.43
N LEU A 199 15.76 6.83 5.36
CA LEU A 199 16.96 6.80 6.21
C LEU A 199 18.02 5.81 5.70
N SER A 200 17.66 4.85 4.86
CA SER A 200 18.63 3.85 4.37
C SER A 200 19.69 4.48 3.48
N ASN A 201 20.95 4.13 3.73
CA ASN A 201 22.09 4.52 2.89
C ASN A 201 22.10 3.83 1.51
N TRP A 202 21.12 2.97 1.24
CA TRP A 202 20.94 2.33 -0.05
C TRP A 202 20.10 3.18 -1.01
N ASN A 203 19.47 4.25 -0.50
CA ASN A 203 18.76 5.27 -1.28
C ASN A 203 19.69 6.36 -1.85
N ASN A 204 21.00 6.06 -1.99
CA ASN A 204 22.04 6.96 -2.50
C ASN A 204 22.64 6.42 -3.80
#